data_AF-A0A4Y8IAU7-F1
#
_entry.id   AF-A0A4Y8IAU7-F1
#
_cell.length_a   1.000
_cell.length_b   1.000
_cell.length_c   1.000
_cell.angle_alpha   90.00
_cell.angle_beta   90.00
_cell.angle_gamma   90.00
#
_symmetry.space_group_name_H-M   'P 1'
#
loop_
_entity.id
_entity.type
_entity.pdbx_description
1 polymer ?
#
loop_
_entity_poly.entity_id
_entity_poly.type
_entity_poly.pdbx_seq_one_letter_code
_entity_poly.pdbx_strand_id
1 'polypeptide(L)'
;MISNKSSEPYLKDILLRMSGMFYAKFVGFIASIYTARILGPEEFGNVRIAMSLIVILSLFSGSFMRNALVTKVSQMDSAPQEQVNELGKVLSFVLVAGIMTAFVAFIIFFFFSPLSNKKSEYILLFSLPVLFLPALSQCLIGYFQGLGKLKLMTGLEVFRSTLNTLFLVVFVYLFAIHGWIFGRILGAVFSLIVIWIIFKQLSKNMGKINKFRINLNVLKNKNLLWYYKWSLLGSGIAVFVKNIDSVIVAEFLQDPRQVGFLGIAILIYSGLAMYTQSISSATFNRVAKLAGQEKNLKSLLFRLKLITVPIYVIIAVGFYFFAESIVTYIFSDLYLDAVPLIKIFIISSVFLNYTQLNGGFWSATGNVKLISKYYTTLSLIYIIALVIFVQFYGLLGAAYATLLSTFLGLILSDILTRKHIATIPDEMQYNTVISSNENELIV
;
A
#
# COMPACT_ATOMS: atom_id res chain seq x y z
N MET A 1 30.37 29.10 -12.59
CA MET A 1 29.30 29.10 -11.55
C MET A 1 27.96 28.90 -12.24
N ILE A 2 27.56 27.65 -12.47
CA ILE A 2 26.24 27.33 -13.06
C ILE A 2 25.29 27.15 -11.88
N SER A 3 24.32 28.06 -11.77
CA SER A 3 23.42 28.15 -10.63
C SER A 3 22.53 26.90 -10.51
N ASN A 4 22.47 26.37 -9.30
CA ASN A 4 21.75 25.16 -8.88
C ASN A 4 20.21 25.32 -8.85
N LYS A 5 19.64 26.27 -9.62
CA LYS A 5 18.27 26.78 -9.45
C LYS A 5 17.15 25.93 -10.07
N SER A 6 17.45 24.96 -10.95
CA SER A 6 16.42 24.12 -11.59
C SER A 6 16.02 22.88 -10.78
N SER A 7 16.80 22.49 -9.75
CA SER A 7 16.57 21.26 -8.98
C SER A 7 15.78 21.47 -7.68
N GLU A 8 15.74 22.69 -7.14
CA GLU A 8 15.04 23.01 -5.89
C GLU A 8 13.51 22.87 -5.95
N PRO A 9 12.79 23.28 -7.04
CA PRO A 9 11.33 23.17 -7.09
C PRO A 9 10.88 21.70 -7.07
N TYR A 10 11.55 20.84 -7.83
CA TYR A 10 11.25 19.42 -7.92
C TYR A 10 11.55 18.69 -6.61
N LEU A 11 12.66 19.01 -5.93
CA LEU A 11 12.99 18.40 -4.64
C LEU A 11 11.95 18.75 -3.58
N LYS A 12 11.51 20.02 -3.54
CA LYS A 12 10.48 20.48 -2.61
C LYS A 12 9.15 19.75 -2.81
N ASP A 13 8.74 19.54 -4.05
CA ASP A 13 7.49 18.81 -4.37
C ASP A 13 7.57 17.33 -4.02
N ILE A 14 8.73 16.70 -4.21
CA ILE A 14 8.98 15.31 -3.78
C ILE A 14 8.92 15.21 -2.24
N LEU A 15 9.57 16.12 -1.50
CA LEU A 15 9.55 16.12 -0.04
C LEU A 15 8.15 16.38 0.52
N LEU A 16 7.40 17.30 -0.10
CA LEU A 16 6.00 17.53 0.24
C LEU A 16 5.17 16.26 0.03
N ARG A 17 5.36 15.58 -1.11
CA ARG A 17 4.66 14.34 -1.42
C ARG A 17 4.98 13.24 -0.41
N MET A 18 6.24 13.08 -0.04
CA MET A 18 6.69 12.10 0.94
C MET A 18 6.08 12.35 2.33
N SER A 19 6.18 13.58 2.82
CA SER A 19 5.62 13.97 4.12
C SER A 19 4.11 13.81 4.17
N GLY A 20 3.39 14.17 3.11
CA GLY A 20 1.95 13.95 3.02
C GLY A 20 1.54 12.48 3.03
N MET A 21 2.30 11.60 2.34
CA MET A 21 2.05 10.15 2.38
C MET A 21 2.36 9.55 3.76
N PHE A 22 3.43 10.00 4.41
CA PHE A 22 3.77 9.59 5.77
C PHE A 22 2.66 9.99 6.74
N TYR A 23 2.23 11.25 6.71
CA TYR A 23 1.12 11.76 7.53
C TYR A 23 -0.15 10.93 7.30
N ALA A 24 -0.55 10.72 6.03
CA ALA A 24 -1.76 9.99 5.71
C ALA A 24 -1.76 8.56 6.28
N LYS A 25 -0.62 7.85 6.21
CA LYS A 25 -0.47 6.52 6.81
C LYS A 25 -0.45 6.56 8.34
N PHE A 26 0.24 7.54 8.92
CA PHE A 26 0.37 7.69 10.36
C PHE A 26 -0.97 7.95 11.05
N VAL A 27 -1.81 8.81 10.45
CA VAL A 27 -3.16 9.07 10.97
C VAL A 27 -4.03 7.80 10.92
N GLY A 28 -3.96 7.01 9.84
CA GLY A 28 -4.65 5.72 9.76
C GLY A 28 -4.13 4.66 10.73
N PHE A 29 -2.82 4.69 11.05
CA PHE A 29 -2.20 3.84 12.06
C PHE A 29 -2.75 4.15 13.46
N ILE A 30 -2.81 5.44 13.83
CA ILE A 30 -3.41 5.89 15.10
C ILE A 30 -4.89 5.47 15.18
N ALA A 31 -5.64 5.66 14.09
CA ALA A 31 -7.04 5.24 14.03
C ALA A 31 -7.22 3.74 14.28
N SER A 32 -6.28 2.92 13.80
CA SER A 32 -6.30 1.48 13.97
C SER A 32 -6.00 1.08 15.42
N ILE A 33 -5.05 1.75 16.08
CA ILE A 33 -4.79 1.59 17.53
C ILE A 33 -6.04 1.93 18.33
N TYR A 34 -6.63 3.10 18.07
CA TYR A 34 -7.82 3.57 18.76
C TYR A 34 -8.99 2.60 18.60
N THR A 35 -9.20 2.11 17.37
CA THR A 35 -10.23 1.11 17.06
C THR A 35 -9.99 -0.19 17.82
N ALA A 36 -8.76 -0.71 17.82
CA ALA A 36 -8.43 -1.95 18.53
C ALA A 36 -8.68 -1.85 20.04
N ARG A 37 -8.41 -0.69 20.63
CA ARG A 37 -8.62 -0.42 22.05
C ARG A 37 -10.09 -0.37 22.45
N ILE A 38 -10.95 0.24 21.64
CA ILE A 38 -12.39 0.32 21.92
C ILE A 38 -13.10 -1.01 21.68
N LEU A 39 -12.76 -1.70 20.59
CA LEU A 39 -13.45 -2.91 20.18
C LEU A 39 -13.02 -4.14 21.01
N GLY A 40 -11.78 -4.15 21.53
CA GLY A 40 -11.21 -5.36 22.13
C GLY A 40 -10.85 -6.44 21.10
N PRO A 41 -10.17 -7.51 21.52
CA PRO A 41 -9.53 -8.46 20.60
C PRO A 41 -10.53 -9.24 19.74
N GLU A 42 -11.68 -9.62 20.27
CA GLU A 42 -12.69 -10.39 19.55
C GLU A 42 -13.32 -9.59 18.41
N GLU A 43 -13.85 -8.40 18.71
CA GLU A 43 -14.50 -7.55 17.72
C GLU A 43 -13.50 -6.95 16.73
N PHE A 44 -12.31 -6.58 17.20
CA PHE A 44 -11.23 -6.14 16.32
C PHE A 44 -10.79 -7.27 15.38
N GLY A 45 -10.78 -8.52 15.85
CA GLY A 45 -10.57 -9.71 15.04
C GLY A 45 -11.61 -9.87 13.95
N ASN A 46 -12.91 -9.77 14.28
CA ASN A 46 -13.99 -9.82 13.29
C ASN A 46 -13.83 -8.74 12.20
N VAL A 47 -13.53 -7.51 12.64
CA VAL A 47 -13.24 -6.39 11.74
C VAL A 47 -12.02 -6.67 10.86
N ARG A 48 -10.97 -7.28 11.41
CA ARG A 48 -9.73 -7.60 10.69
C ARG A 48 -9.96 -8.64 9.59
N ILE A 49 -10.77 -9.67 9.85
CA ILE A 49 -11.16 -10.68 8.87
C ILE A 49 -11.92 -10.01 7.72
N ALA A 50 -12.98 -9.26 8.06
CA ALA A 50 -13.80 -8.55 7.07
C ALA A 50 -12.96 -7.57 6.24
N MET A 51 -12.11 -6.76 6.88
CA MET A 51 -11.24 -5.80 6.20
C MET A 51 -10.26 -6.48 5.24
N SER A 52 -9.73 -7.65 5.61
CA SER A 52 -8.81 -8.41 4.76
C SER A 52 -9.50 -8.86 3.47
N LEU A 53 -10.73 -9.35 3.58
CA LEU A 53 -11.55 -9.71 2.42
C LEU A 53 -11.96 -8.49 1.60
N ILE A 54 -12.32 -7.37 2.22
CA ILE A 54 -12.62 -6.10 1.52
C ILE A 54 -11.41 -5.69 0.67
N VAL A 55 -10.20 -5.73 1.23
CA VAL A 55 -8.98 -5.35 0.50
C VAL A 55 -8.71 -6.31 -0.66
N ILE A 56 -8.87 -7.62 -0.46
CA ILE A 56 -8.71 -8.62 -1.53
C ILE A 56 -9.75 -8.40 -2.63
N LEU A 57 -11.03 -8.25 -2.28
CA LEU A 57 -12.11 -8.05 -3.24
C LEU A 57 -11.99 -6.71 -3.97
N SER A 58 -11.45 -5.67 -3.33
CA SER A 58 -11.22 -4.36 -3.97
C SER A 58 -10.24 -4.40 -5.15
N LEU A 59 -9.49 -5.49 -5.32
CA LEU A 59 -8.69 -5.70 -6.52
C LEU A 59 -9.57 -5.85 -7.77
N PHE A 60 -10.73 -6.46 -7.63
CA PHE A 60 -11.70 -6.66 -8.71
C PHE A 60 -12.60 -5.43 -8.94
N SER A 61 -12.69 -4.51 -7.97
CA SER A 61 -13.45 -3.25 -8.11
C SER A 61 -12.76 -2.20 -8.99
N GLY A 62 -11.57 -2.48 -9.51
CA GLY A 62 -10.82 -1.54 -10.33
C GLY A 62 -9.88 -0.62 -9.55
N SER A 63 -9.56 -0.91 -8.28
CA SER A 63 -8.65 -0.10 -7.45
C SER A 63 -7.26 0.14 -8.08
N PHE A 64 -6.82 -0.74 -8.97
CA PHE A 64 -5.57 -0.63 -9.71
C PHE A 64 -5.59 0.42 -10.84
N MET A 65 -6.78 0.87 -11.26
CA MET A 65 -6.96 1.80 -12.39
C MET A 65 -6.33 3.17 -12.16
N ARG A 66 -6.15 3.58 -10.90
CA ARG A 66 -5.50 4.86 -10.57
C ARG A 66 -4.14 4.99 -11.26
N ASN A 67 -3.28 3.98 -11.19
CA ASN A 67 -1.92 4.08 -11.72
C ASN A 67 -1.91 4.17 -13.25
N ALA A 68 -2.83 3.45 -13.90
CA ALA A 68 -3.00 3.51 -15.34
C ALA A 68 -3.55 4.87 -15.80
N LEU A 69 -4.50 5.45 -15.06
CA LEU A 69 -4.99 6.80 -15.29
C LEU A 69 -3.86 7.83 -15.20
N VAL A 70 -3.06 7.79 -14.13
CA VAL A 70 -1.91 8.70 -13.93
C VAL A 70 -0.99 8.65 -15.14
N THR A 71 -0.60 7.43 -15.55
CA THR A 71 0.30 7.21 -16.67
C THR A 71 -0.28 7.78 -17.97
N LYS A 72 -1.53 7.45 -18.27
CA LYS A 72 -2.18 7.85 -19.52
C LYS A 72 -2.39 9.37 -19.60
N VAL A 73 -2.81 10.00 -18.50
CA VAL A 73 -2.98 11.46 -18.42
C VAL A 73 -1.63 12.17 -18.57
N SER A 74 -0.56 11.64 -17.98
CA SER A 74 0.79 12.24 -18.09
C SER A 74 1.40 12.17 -19.49
N GLN A 75 0.91 11.27 -20.35
CA GLN A 75 1.36 11.08 -21.73
C GLN A 75 0.53 11.88 -22.75
N MET A 76 -0.57 12.51 -22.32
CA MET A 76 -1.42 13.32 -23.21
C MET A 76 -0.89 14.74 -23.27
N ASP A 77 -0.34 15.12 -24.42
CA ASP A 77 0.13 16.48 -24.70
C ASP A 77 -1.02 17.49 -24.58
N SER A 78 -1.06 18.21 -23.46
CA SER A 78 -1.92 19.36 -23.16
C SER A 78 -3.29 19.37 -23.86
N ALA A 79 -4.04 18.27 -23.74
CA ALA A 79 -5.40 18.12 -24.26
C ALA A 79 -6.39 17.98 -23.07
N PRO A 80 -6.78 19.08 -22.41
CA PRO A 80 -7.53 19.04 -21.15
C PRO A 80 -8.84 18.25 -21.26
N GLN A 81 -9.55 18.42 -22.38
CA GLN A 81 -10.82 17.74 -22.63
C GLN A 81 -10.65 16.22 -22.81
N GLU A 82 -9.55 15.77 -23.44
CA GLU A 82 -9.25 14.34 -23.58
C GLU A 82 -8.87 13.72 -22.24
N GLN A 83 -8.03 14.41 -21.46
CA GLN A 83 -7.64 13.99 -20.12
C GLN A 83 -8.85 13.85 -19.19
N VAL A 84 -9.80 14.81 -19.22
CA VAL A 84 -11.05 14.75 -18.45
C VAL A 84 -11.97 13.63 -18.94
N ASN A 85 -12.05 13.40 -20.25
CA ASN A 85 -12.83 12.28 -20.80
C ASN A 85 -12.26 10.92 -20.37
N GLU A 86 -10.94 10.79 -20.27
CA GLU A 86 -10.28 9.57 -19.82
C GLU A 86 -10.51 9.30 -18.34
N LEU A 87 -10.48 10.33 -17.50
CA LEU A 87 -10.95 10.23 -16.11
C LEU A 87 -12.39 9.72 -16.04
N GLY A 88 -13.30 10.27 -16.87
CA GLY A 88 -14.69 9.82 -16.93
C GLY A 88 -14.84 8.33 -17.30
N LYS A 89 -14.05 7.84 -18.26
CA LYS A 89 -14.02 6.41 -18.63
C LYS A 89 -13.54 5.54 -17.46
N VAL A 90 -12.46 5.94 -16.79
CA VAL A 90 -11.90 5.20 -15.65
C VAL A 90 -12.86 5.18 -14.47
N LEU A 91 -13.48 6.31 -14.12
CA LEU A 91 -14.48 6.37 -13.05
C LEU A 91 -15.71 5.50 -13.36
N SER A 92 -16.17 5.51 -14.61
CA SER A 92 -17.27 4.64 -15.05
C SER A 92 -16.90 3.16 -14.89
N PHE A 93 -15.68 2.79 -15.30
CA PHE A 93 -15.19 1.42 -15.16
C PHE A 93 -15.10 1.01 -13.69
N VAL A 94 -14.49 1.82 -12.81
CA VAL A 94 -14.37 1.54 -11.37
C VAL A 94 -15.75 1.43 -10.72
N LEU A 95 -16.70 2.28 -11.10
CA LEU A 95 -18.06 2.21 -10.56
C LEU A 95 -18.75 0.91 -10.97
N VAL A 96 -18.73 0.55 -12.26
CA VAL A 96 -19.37 -0.67 -12.77
C VAL A 96 -18.69 -1.92 -12.21
N ALA A 97 -17.36 -2.01 -12.29
CA ALA A 97 -16.59 -3.13 -11.73
C ALA A 97 -16.78 -3.24 -10.22
N GLY A 98 -16.85 -2.11 -9.51
CA GLY A 98 -17.12 -2.04 -8.09
C GLY A 98 -18.49 -2.57 -7.70
N ILE A 99 -19.55 -2.12 -8.39
CA ILE A 99 -20.92 -2.59 -8.17
C ILE A 99 -21.03 -4.08 -8.52
N MET A 100 -20.45 -4.52 -9.64
CA MET A 100 -20.44 -5.93 -10.02
C MET A 100 -19.72 -6.80 -8.98
N THR A 101 -18.55 -6.35 -8.50
CA THR A 101 -17.79 -7.06 -7.46
C THR A 101 -18.58 -7.13 -6.16
N ALA A 102 -19.19 -6.02 -5.75
CA ALA A 102 -20.03 -5.97 -4.55
C ALA A 102 -21.26 -6.90 -4.69
N PHE A 103 -21.89 -6.94 -5.86
CA PHE A 103 -23.04 -7.80 -6.12
C PHE A 103 -22.66 -9.28 -6.11
N VAL A 104 -21.56 -9.66 -6.77
CA VAL A 104 -21.04 -11.03 -6.74
C VAL A 104 -20.64 -11.44 -5.33
N ALA A 105 -19.94 -10.56 -4.60
CA ALA A 105 -19.59 -10.81 -3.19
C ALA A 105 -20.85 -10.97 -2.34
N PHE A 106 -21.87 -10.12 -2.53
CA PHE A 106 -23.15 -10.26 -1.84
C PHE A 106 -23.78 -11.64 -2.09
N ILE A 107 -23.88 -12.09 -3.34
CA ILE A 107 -24.41 -13.43 -3.66
C ILE A 107 -23.59 -14.53 -2.98
N ILE A 108 -22.25 -14.48 -3.09
CA ILE A 108 -21.38 -15.52 -2.54
C ILE A 108 -21.54 -15.59 -1.01
N PHE A 109 -21.40 -14.46 -0.31
CA PHE A 109 -21.39 -14.46 1.15
C PHE A 109 -22.79 -14.59 1.76
N PHE A 110 -23.84 -14.13 1.07
CA PHE A 110 -25.21 -14.28 1.56
C PHE A 110 -25.74 -15.72 1.40
N PHE A 111 -25.49 -16.37 0.26
CA PHE A 111 -26.04 -17.71 -0.01
C PHE A 111 -25.13 -18.86 0.42
N PHE A 112 -23.80 -18.71 0.28
CA PHE A 112 -22.86 -19.79 0.59
C PHE A 112 -22.23 -19.65 1.96
N SER A 113 -22.27 -18.45 2.57
CA SER A 113 -21.77 -18.16 3.91
C SER A 113 -20.44 -18.87 4.22
N PRO A 114 -19.40 -18.62 3.38
CA PRO A 114 -18.19 -19.44 3.31
C PRO A 114 -17.25 -19.29 4.51
N LEU A 115 -17.43 -18.26 5.35
CA LEU A 115 -16.63 -18.11 6.56
C LEU A 115 -17.27 -18.88 7.72
N SER A 116 -16.42 -19.49 8.53
CA SER A 116 -16.80 -20.03 9.83
C SER A 116 -17.40 -18.95 10.74
N ASN A 117 -16.88 -17.73 10.67
CA ASN A 117 -17.29 -16.61 11.52
C ASN A 117 -18.39 -15.73 10.87
N LYS A 118 -19.65 -15.96 11.28
CA LYS A 118 -20.83 -15.23 10.77
C LYS A 118 -20.81 -13.73 11.08
N LYS A 119 -20.20 -13.30 12.18
CA LYS A 119 -20.11 -11.89 12.52
C LYS A 119 -19.18 -11.14 11.57
N SER A 120 -18.08 -11.77 11.17
CA SER A 120 -17.18 -11.23 10.15
C SER A 120 -17.86 -11.11 8.79
N GLU A 121 -18.70 -12.07 8.41
CA GLU A 121 -19.52 -11.99 7.18
C GLU A 121 -20.51 -10.83 7.23
N TYR A 122 -21.20 -10.65 8.36
CA TYR A 122 -22.09 -9.51 8.56
C TYR A 122 -21.35 -8.19 8.34
N ILE A 123 -20.19 -8.01 8.98
CA ILE A 123 -19.37 -6.78 8.81
C ILE A 123 -18.99 -6.59 7.33
N LEU A 124 -18.57 -7.66 6.65
CA LEU A 124 -18.21 -7.64 5.23
C LEU A 124 -19.40 -7.21 4.35
N LEU A 125 -20.56 -7.84 4.52
CA LEU A 125 -21.76 -7.58 3.73
C LEU A 125 -22.23 -6.13 3.86
N PHE A 126 -22.24 -5.58 5.08
CA PHE A 126 -22.61 -4.19 5.29
C PHE A 126 -21.53 -3.19 4.84
N SER A 127 -20.28 -3.64 4.70
CA SER A 127 -19.15 -2.81 4.26
C SER A 127 -18.83 -2.91 2.77
N LEU A 128 -19.63 -3.62 1.96
CA LEU A 128 -19.40 -3.76 0.51
C LEU A 128 -19.24 -2.44 -0.25
N PRO A 129 -19.91 -1.31 0.09
CA PRO A 129 -19.65 -0.03 -0.57
C PRO A 129 -18.19 0.45 -0.46
N VAL A 130 -17.46 0.02 0.59
CA VAL A 130 -16.04 0.34 0.80
C VAL A 130 -15.15 -0.28 -0.29
N LEU A 131 -15.63 -1.26 -1.05
CA LEU A 131 -14.87 -1.88 -2.15
C LEU A 131 -14.50 -0.88 -3.25
N PHE A 132 -15.35 0.10 -3.54
CA PHE A 132 -15.17 0.99 -4.70
C PHE A 132 -15.20 2.49 -4.37
N LEU A 133 -15.85 2.92 -3.28
CA LEU A 133 -15.87 4.35 -2.90
C LEU A 133 -14.45 4.94 -2.73
N PRO A 134 -13.51 4.29 -2.02
CA PRO A 134 -12.15 4.79 -1.93
C PRO A 134 -11.44 4.81 -3.29
N ALA A 135 -11.69 3.82 -4.15
CA ALA A 135 -11.09 3.74 -5.49
C ALA A 135 -11.51 4.92 -6.37
N LEU A 136 -12.79 5.33 -6.32
CA LEU A 136 -13.29 6.51 -7.03
C LEU A 136 -12.56 7.79 -6.58
N SER A 137 -12.47 8.02 -5.27
CA SER A 137 -11.76 9.18 -4.72
C SER A 137 -10.28 9.17 -5.10
N GLN A 138 -9.68 7.98 -5.16
CA GLN A 138 -8.28 7.78 -5.55
C GLN A 138 -8.03 8.07 -7.02
N CYS A 139 -8.95 7.74 -7.92
CA CYS A 139 -8.85 8.10 -9.34
C CYS A 139 -8.93 9.61 -9.55
N LEU A 140 -9.79 10.32 -8.81
CA LEU A 140 -9.85 11.80 -8.86
C LEU A 140 -8.53 12.43 -8.38
N ILE A 141 -7.96 11.93 -7.29
CA ILE A 141 -6.63 12.37 -6.82
C ILE A 141 -5.55 12.02 -7.86
N GLY A 142 -5.61 10.82 -8.44
CA GLY A 142 -4.68 10.35 -9.47
C GLY A 142 -4.71 11.18 -10.75
N TYR A 143 -5.86 11.76 -11.11
CA TYR A 143 -5.93 12.70 -12.23
C TYR A 143 -5.00 13.90 -12.02
N PHE A 144 -5.05 14.53 -10.84
CA PHE A 144 -4.15 15.65 -10.52
C PHE A 144 -2.68 15.25 -10.44
N GLN A 145 -2.40 13.98 -10.07
CA GLN A 145 -1.06 13.42 -10.15
C GLN A 145 -0.58 13.32 -11.60
N GLY A 146 -1.42 12.84 -12.52
CA GLY A 146 -1.11 12.75 -13.94
C GLY A 146 -0.86 14.13 -14.58
N LEU A 147 -1.55 15.17 -14.11
CA LEU A 147 -1.31 16.57 -14.51
C LEU A 147 -0.02 17.19 -13.92
N GLY A 148 0.74 16.46 -13.10
CA GLY A 148 1.91 17.00 -12.42
C GLY A 148 1.61 17.95 -11.25
N LYS A 149 0.33 18.09 -10.83
CA LYS A 149 -0.09 18.99 -9.73
C LYS A 149 0.13 18.33 -8.36
N LEU A 150 1.39 18.02 -8.04
CA LEU A 150 1.79 17.23 -6.85
C LEU A 150 1.35 17.87 -5.53
N LYS A 151 1.42 19.19 -5.39
CA LYS A 151 0.97 19.92 -4.18
C LYS A 151 -0.53 19.72 -3.91
N LEU A 152 -1.35 19.91 -4.95
CA LEU A 152 -2.80 19.74 -4.87
C LEU A 152 -3.15 18.28 -4.56
N MET A 153 -2.57 17.35 -5.31
CA MET A 153 -2.76 15.92 -5.12
C MET A 153 -2.44 15.47 -3.69
N THR A 154 -1.30 15.93 -3.15
CA THR A 154 -0.87 15.60 -1.79
C THR A 154 -1.82 16.19 -0.74
N GLY A 155 -2.26 17.43 -0.92
CA GLY A 155 -3.26 18.05 -0.06
C GLY A 155 -4.59 17.28 -0.03
N LEU A 156 -5.08 16.84 -1.19
CA LEU A 156 -6.29 16.03 -1.28
C LEU A 156 -6.14 14.66 -0.61
N GLU A 157 -4.96 14.03 -0.70
CA GLU A 157 -4.71 12.73 -0.07
C GLU A 157 -4.62 12.84 1.46
N VAL A 158 -3.96 13.88 1.96
CA VAL A 158 -3.94 14.23 3.40
C VAL A 158 -5.35 14.50 3.88
N PHE A 159 -6.11 15.35 3.18
CA PHE A 159 -7.49 15.66 3.51
C PHE A 159 -8.37 14.40 3.57
N ARG A 160 -8.30 13.55 2.54
CA ARG A 160 -9.05 12.27 2.50
C ARG A 160 -8.71 11.39 3.69
N SER A 161 -7.42 11.24 4.01
CA SER A 161 -6.98 10.38 5.12
C SER A 161 -7.45 10.91 6.48
N THR A 162 -7.32 12.22 6.70
CA THR A 162 -7.80 12.88 7.91
C THR A 162 -9.32 12.71 8.06
N LEU A 163 -10.08 12.99 7.01
CA LEU A 163 -11.54 12.89 7.04
C LEU A 163 -12.00 11.46 7.29
N ASN A 164 -11.46 10.48 6.57
CA ASN A 164 -11.78 9.06 6.80
C ASN A 164 -11.45 8.62 8.23
N THR A 165 -10.34 9.09 8.77
CA THR A 165 -9.93 8.76 10.15
C THR A 165 -10.82 9.43 11.18
N LEU A 166 -11.18 10.69 10.98
CA LEU A 166 -12.09 11.41 11.86
C LEU A 166 -13.45 10.71 11.95
N PHE A 167 -14.05 10.38 10.80
CA PHE A 167 -15.32 9.63 10.77
C PHE A 167 -15.17 8.26 11.43
N LEU A 168 -14.08 7.53 11.15
CA LEU A 168 -13.83 6.23 11.78
C LEU A 168 -13.78 6.35 13.31
N VAL A 169 -12.95 7.26 13.83
CA VAL A 169 -12.74 7.45 15.28
C VAL A 169 -14.03 7.88 15.97
N VAL A 170 -14.73 8.88 15.42
CA VAL A 170 -15.98 9.40 16.00
C VAL A 170 -17.05 8.32 16.02
N PHE A 171 -17.29 7.62 14.91
CA PHE A 171 -18.36 6.61 14.88
C PHE A 171 -18.01 5.37 15.70
N VAL A 172 -16.76 4.91 15.71
CA VAL A 172 -16.32 3.80 16.59
C VAL A 172 -16.51 4.18 18.06
N TYR A 173 -16.22 5.42 18.44
CA TYR A 173 -16.48 5.89 19.80
C TYR A 173 -17.97 5.85 20.17
N LEU A 174 -18.85 6.27 19.26
CA LEU A 174 -20.29 6.37 19.51
C LEU A 174 -21.03 5.02 19.42
N PHE A 175 -20.62 4.13 18.51
CA PHE A 175 -21.39 2.93 18.13
C PHE A 175 -20.54 1.66 18.06
N ALA A 176 -19.31 1.67 18.57
CA ALA A 176 -18.38 0.54 18.57
C ALA A 176 -18.26 -0.12 17.18
N ILE A 177 -18.60 -1.40 17.07
CA ILE A 177 -18.45 -2.18 15.83
C ILE A 177 -19.34 -1.68 14.68
N HIS A 178 -20.58 -1.28 14.97
CA HIS A 178 -21.45 -0.66 13.97
C HIS A 178 -20.88 0.69 13.54
N GLY A 179 -20.28 1.39 14.51
CA GLY A 179 -19.53 2.62 14.29
C GLY A 179 -18.36 2.46 13.33
N TRP A 180 -17.67 1.31 13.37
CA TRP A 180 -16.61 1.02 12.41
C TRP A 180 -17.15 0.96 10.97
N ILE A 181 -18.28 0.27 10.76
CA ILE A 181 -18.93 0.12 9.46
C ILE A 181 -19.39 1.50 8.94
N PHE A 182 -20.21 2.20 9.72
CA PHE A 182 -20.75 3.50 9.33
C PHE A 182 -19.65 4.55 9.16
N GLY A 183 -18.66 4.59 10.05
CA GLY A 183 -17.53 5.51 9.97
C GLY A 183 -16.70 5.32 8.71
N ARG A 184 -16.46 4.07 8.28
CA ARG A 184 -15.77 3.77 7.02
C ARG A 184 -16.56 4.20 5.79
N ILE A 185 -17.86 3.89 5.75
CA ILE A 185 -18.72 4.21 4.61
C ILE A 185 -18.92 5.72 4.51
N LEU A 186 -19.35 6.37 5.59
CA LEU A 186 -19.60 7.82 5.61
C LEU A 186 -18.31 8.60 5.36
N GLY A 187 -17.19 8.21 5.97
CA GLY A 187 -15.89 8.83 5.66
C GLY A 187 -15.55 8.75 4.17
N ALA A 188 -15.71 7.58 3.56
CA ALA A 188 -15.46 7.39 2.13
C ALA A 188 -16.44 8.19 1.24
N VAL A 189 -17.72 8.24 1.59
CA VAL A 189 -18.73 9.03 0.86
C VAL A 189 -18.43 10.53 0.95
N PHE A 190 -18.23 11.06 2.17
CA PHE A 190 -17.96 12.48 2.36
C PHE A 190 -16.65 12.91 1.71
N SER A 191 -15.59 12.11 1.84
CA SER A 191 -14.32 12.42 1.16
C SER A 191 -14.48 12.41 -0.37
N LEU A 192 -15.23 11.46 -0.94
CA LEU A 192 -15.53 11.42 -2.37
C LEU A 192 -16.32 12.66 -2.81
N ILE A 193 -17.36 13.05 -2.07
CA ILE A 193 -18.18 14.24 -2.37
C ILE A 193 -17.31 15.50 -2.39
N VAL A 194 -16.50 15.73 -1.34
CA VAL A 194 -15.66 16.93 -1.25
C VAL A 194 -14.62 16.96 -2.37
N ILE A 195 -13.95 15.83 -2.64
CA ILE A 195 -12.96 15.74 -3.74
C ILE A 195 -13.64 15.97 -5.09
N TRP A 196 -14.86 15.46 -5.29
CA TRP A 196 -15.64 15.68 -6.51
C TRP A 196 -16.00 17.16 -6.69
N ILE A 197 -16.41 17.86 -5.61
CA ILE A 197 -16.69 19.30 -5.65
C ILE A 197 -15.43 20.09 -6.05
N ILE A 198 -14.29 19.79 -5.42
CA ILE A 198 -13.00 20.43 -5.74
C ILE A 198 -12.62 20.15 -7.20
N PHE A 199 -12.78 18.91 -7.65
CA PHE A 199 -12.56 18.54 -9.05
C PHE A 199 -13.43 19.38 -9.99
N LYS A 200 -14.74 19.48 -9.73
CA LYS A 200 -15.67 20.26 -10.56
C LYS A 200 -15.29 21.73 -10.60
N GLN A 201 -14.85 22.31 -9.48
CA GLN A 201 -14.44 23.71 -9.41
C GLN A 201 -13.17 23.98 -10.22
N LEU A 202 -12.18 23.10 -10.12
CA LEU A 202 -10.90 23.24 -10.84
C LEU A 202 -11.02 22.87 -12.33
N SER A 203 -11.94 21.96 -12.67
CA SER A 203 -12.18 21.52 -14.06
C SER A 203 -13.00 22.52 -14.87
N LYS A 204 -13.55 23.59 -14.28
CA LYS A 204 -14.32 24.61 -15.01
C LYS A 204 -13.55 25.17 -16.22
N ASN A 205 -12.22 25.27 -16.11
CA ASN A 205 -11.34 25.79 -17.16
C ASN A 205 -10.69 24.69 -18.00
N MET A 206 -10.90 23.40 -17.68
CA MET A 206 -10.24 22.25 -18.31
C MET A 206 -11.20 21.38 -19.13
N GLY A 207 -12.48 21.75 -19.19
CA GLY A 207 -13.53 21.00 -19.89
C GLY A 207 -14.49 20.27 -18.95
N LYS A 208 -15.63 19.83 -19.49
CA LYS A 208 -16.65 19.06 -18.75
C LYS A 208 -16.48 17.56 -19.02
N ILE A 209 -16.83 16.72 -18.06
CA ILE A 209 -17.03 15.29 -18.34
C ILE A 209 -18.26 15.17 -19.23
N ASN A 210 -18.06 15.20 -20.55
CA ASN A 210 -19.17 15.27 -21.51
C ASN A 210 -19.92 13.94 -21.63
N LYS A 211 -19.27 12.82 -21.30
CA LYS A 211 -19.79 11.47 -21.52
C LYS A 211 -19.29 10.51 -20.42
N PHE A 212 -20.17 10.16 -19.47
CA PHE A 212 -20.08 8.88 -18.76
C PHE A 212 -20.40 7.78 -19.80
N ARG A 213 -19.43 7.44 -20.63
CA ARG A 213 -19.55 6.35 -21.58
C ARG A 213 -18.74 5.19 -21.04
N ILE A 214 -19.44 4.14 -20.62
CA ILE A 214 -18.86 2.82 -20.43
C ILE A 214 -18.42 2.36 -21.83
N ASN A 215 -17.19 2.71 -22.20
CA ASN A 215 -16.65 2.22 -23.46
C ASN A 215 -16.07 0.83 -23.19
N LEU A 216 -16.90 -0.21 -23.35
CA LEU A 216 -16.46 -1.60 -23.28
C LEU A 216 -15.36 -1.90 -24.33
N ASN A 217 -15.13 -1.04 -25.33
CA ASN A 217 -13.98 -1.17 -26.23
C ASN A 217 -12.62 -0.90 -25.54
N VAL A 218 -12.59 -0.38 -24.30
CA VAL A 218 -11.35 -0.38 -23.48
C VAL A 218 -10.86 -1.81 -23.25
N LEU A 219 -11.79 -2.79 -23.16
CA LEU A 219 -11.49 -4.23 -23.12
C LEU A 219 -11.17 -4.82 -24.50
N LYS A 220 -11.23 -4.05 -25.60
CA LYS A 220 -10.80 -4.52 -26.93
C LYS A 220 -9.37 -4.09 -27.28
N ASN A 221 -8.81 -3.12 -26.56
CA ASN A 221 -7.44 -2.69 -26.78
C ASN A 221 -6.47 -3.70 -26.14
N LYS A 222 -5.90 -4.59 -26.97
CA LYS A 222 -5.00 -5.68 -26.54
C LYS A 222 -3.78 -5.17 -25.76
N ASN A 223 -3.21 -4.02 -26.13
CA ASN A 223 -2.05 -3.44 -25.45
C ASN A 223 -2.42 -2.91 -24.06
N LEU A 224 -3.59 -2.27 -23.95
CA LEU A 224 -4.12 -1.78 -22.68
C LEU A 224 -4.47 -2.95 -21.76
N LEU A 225 -5.17 -3.97 -22.25
CA LEU A 225 -5.48 -5.20 -21.52
C LEU A 225 -4.25 -5.98 -21.06
N TRP A 226 -3.20 -6.00 -21.89
CA TRP A 226 -1.93 -6.61 -21.52
C TRP A 226 -1.30 -5.91 -20.33
N TYR A 227 -1.18 -4.58 -20.40
CA TYR A 227 -0.70 -3.75 -19.29
C TYR A 227 -1.59 -3.91 -18.03
N TYR A 228 -2.91 -3.82 -18.24
CA TYR A 228 -4.02 -4.44 -17.51
C TYR A 228 -3.63 -5.61 -16.61
N LYS A 229 -3.46 -6.73 -17.29
CA LYS A 229 -3.26 -8.05 -16.74
C LYS A 229 -1.98 -8.12 -15.91
N TRP A 230 -0.88 -7.56 -16.41
CA TRP A 230 0.40 -7.61 -15.68
C TRP A 230 0.43 -6.71 -14.46
N SER A 231 -0.19 -5.53 -14.52
CA SER A 231 -0.34 -4.66 -13.35
C SER A 231 -1.23 -5.30 -12.27
N LEU A 232 -2.32 -5.96 -12.68
CA LEU A 232 -3.21 -6.69 -11.78
C LEU A 232 -2.51 -7.90 -11.15
N LEU A 233 -1.79 -8.70 -11.93
CA LEU A 233 -1.07 -9.86 -11.41
C LEU A 233 0.03 -9.44 -10.43
N GLY A 234 0.86 -8.44 -10.78
CA GLY A 234 1.97 -8.01 -9.92
C GLY A 234 1.50 -7.35 -8.62
N SER A 235 0.56 -6.40 -8.70
CA SER A 235 0.08 -5.68 -7.51
C SER A 235 -0.96 -6.48 -6.73
N GLY A 236 -1.80 -7.25 -7.42
CA GLY A 236 -2.88 -8.04 -6.83
C GLY A 236 -2.36 -9.22 -6.01
N ILE A 237 -1.34 -9.95 -6.51
CA ILE A 237 -0.70 -11.01 -5.72
C ILE A 237 -0.11 -10.44 -4.43
N ALA A 238 0.59 -9.31 -4.51
CA ALA A 238 1.17 -8.68 -3.32
C ALA A 238 0.11 -8.22 -2.31
N VAL A 239 -1.02 -7.68 -2.77
CA VAL A 239 -2.15 -7.30 -1.90
C VAL A 239 -2.82 -8.54 -1.31
N PHE A 240 -3.02 -9.59 -2.10
CA PHE A 240 -3.61 -10.85 -1.65
C PHE A 240 -2.77 -11.48 -0.53
N VAL A 241 -1.48 -11.68 -0.78
CA VAL A 241 -0.54 -12.30 0.17
C VAL A 241 -0.48 -11.54 1.51
N LYS A 242 -0.55 -10.21 1.47
CA LYS A 242 -0.49 -9.36 2.67
C LYS A 242 -1.76 -9.36 3.53
N ASN A 243 -2.88 -9.85 3.01
CA ASN A 243 -4.17 -9.82 3.71
C ASN A 243 -4.77 -11.22 3.90
N ILE A 244 -4.28 -12.23 3.19
CA ILE A 244 -4.80 -13.60 3.31
C ILE A 244 -4.48 -14.23 4.67
N ASP A 245 -3.48 -13.74 5.38
CA ASP A 245 -3.05 -14.25 6.69
C ASP A 245 -4.17 -14.25 7.73
N SER A 246 -4.90 -13.15 7.82
CA SER A 246 -6.00 -12.96 8.76
C SER A 246 -7.18 -13.89 8.43
N VAL A 247 -7.37 -14.23 7.15
CA VAL A 247 -8.42 -15.16 6.71
C VAL A 247 -8.01 -16.61 6.98
N ILE A 248 -6.76 -16.98 6.66
CA ILE A 248 -6.24 -18.34 6.93
C ILE A 248 -6.30 -18.62 8.44
N VAL A 249 -5.79 -17.71 9.26
CA VAL A 249 -5.80 -17.88 10.72
C VAL A 249 -7.23 -17.96 11.26
N ALA A 250 -8.16 -17.16 10.74
CA ALA A 250 -9.58 -17.23 11.12
C ALA A 250 -10.19 -18.61 10.86
N GLU A 251 -9.99 -19.16 9.66
CA GLU A 251 -10.63 -20.43 9.28
C GLU A 251 -9.98 -21.65 9.93
N PHE A 252 -8.66 -21.63 10.16
CA PHE A 252 -7.97 -22.74 10.82
C PHE A 252 -8.21 -22.77 12.33
N LEU A 253 -8.22 -21.61 12.99
CA LEU A 253 -8.27 -21.54 14.46
C LEU A 253 -9.69 -21.28 14.98
N GLN A 254 -10.60 -20.83 14.12
CA GLN A 254 -12.03 -20.60 14.42
C GLN A 254 -12.27 -19.69 15.65
N ASP A 255 -11.30 -18.85 15.98
CA ASP A 255 -11.34 -17.92 17.09
C ASP A 255 -10.96 -16.51 16.62
N PRO A 256 -11.93 -15.58 16.51
CA PRO A 256 -11.64 -14.21 16.11
C PRO A 256 -10.69 -13.47 17.05
N ARG A 257 -10.60 -13.83 18.33
CA ARG A 257 -9.66 -13.18 19.27
C ARG A 257 -8.21 -13.36 18.81
N GLN A 258 -7.87 -14.54 18.32
CA GLN A 258 -6.54 -14.83 17.78
C GLN A 258 -6.22 -13.98 16.54
N VAL A 259 -7.23 -13.70 15.71
CA VAL A 259 -7.08 -12.77 14.57
C VAL A 259 -6.96 -11.32 15.06
N GLY A 260 -7.59 -10.96 16.18
CA GLY A 260 -7.39 -9.68 16.85
C GLY A 260 -5.94 -9.50 17.33
N PHE A 261 -5.38 -10.52 17.99
CA PHE A 261 -3.97 -10.56 18.40
C PHE A 261 -3.03 -10.48 17.20
N LEU A 262 -3.30 -11.23 16.13
CA LEU A 262 -2.58 -11.11 14.87
C LEU A 262 -2.67 -9.70 14.29
N GLY A 263 -3.85 -9.10 14.32
CA GLY A 263 -4.11 -7.76 13.80
C GLY A 263 -3.23 -6.69 14.45
N ILE A 264 -3.08 -6.71 15.78
CA ILE A 264 -2.20 -5.76 16.47
C ILE A 264 -0.73 -6.06 16.24
N ALA A 265 -0.34 -7.33 16.12
CA ALA A 265 1.04 -7.72 15.82
C ALA A 265 1.45 -7.22 14.41
N ILE A 266 0.59 -7.42 13.42
CA ILE A 266 0.77 -6.88 12.07
C ILE A 266 0.79 -5.35 12.09
N LEU A 267 -0.03 -4.70 12.92
CA LEU A 267 -0.04 -3.24 13.05
C LEU A 267 1.32 -2.74 13.54
N ILE A 268 1.83 -3.25 14.67
CA ILE A 268 3.16 -2.91 15.19
C ILE A 268 4.25 -3.19 14.16
N TYR A 269 4.22 -4.38 13.54
CA TYR A 269 5.17 -4.78 12.49
C TYR A 269 5.18 -3.82 11.30
N SER A 270 4.01 -3.37 10.86
CA SER A 270 3.87 -2.41 9.76
C SER A 270 4.38 -1.01 10.12
N GLY A 271 4.20 -0.58 11.37
CA GLY A 271 4.75 0.67 11.90
C GLY A 271 6.28 0.63 11.95
N LEU A 272 6.84 -0.48 12.44
CA LEU A 272 8.29 -0.71 12.45
C LEU A 272 8.91 -0.74 11.04
N ALA A 273 8.17 -1.21 10.03
CA ALA A 273 8.60 -1.17 8.64
C ALA A 273 8.67 0.25 8.04
N MET A 274 8.04 1.25 8.67
CA MET A 274 8.10 2.64 8.19
C MET A 274 9.50 3.25 8.36
N TYR A 275 10.32 2.72 9.28
CA TYR A 275 11.70 3.15 9.49
C TYR A 275 12.52 3.12 8.18
N THR A 276 12.58 1.96 7.53
CA THR A 276 13.34 1.83 6.28
C THR A 276 12.68 2.54 5.11
N GLN A 277 11.34 2.59 5.06
CA GLN A 277 10.65 3.34 3.99
C GLN A 277 11.07 4.81 3.98
N SER A 278 11.21 5.43 5.15
CA SER A 278 11.68 6.82 5.27
C SER A 278 13.11 6.99 4.75
N ILE A 279 14.02 6.06 5.09
CA ILE A 279 15.41 6.09 4.63
C ILE A 279 15.51 5.88 3.12
N SER A 280 14.86 4.85 2.59
CA SER A 280 14.84 4.54 1.16
C SER A 280 14.28 5.71 0.36
N SER A 281 13.25 6.37 0.88
CA SER A 281 12.67 7.55 0.24
C SER A 281 13.60 8.77 0.29
N ALA A 282 14.30 9.00 1.40
CA ALA A 282 15.25 10.12 1.55
C ALA A 282 16.52 9.94 0.70
N THR A 283 16.93 8.70 0.47
CA THR A 283 18.17 8.36 -0.27
C THR A 283 17.93 8.08 -1.75
N PHE A 284 16.66 7.99 -2.17
CA PHE A 284 16.25 7.60 -3.52
C PHE A 284 16.99 8.37 -4.62
N ASN A 285 16.93 9.71 -4.59
CA ASN A 285 17.57 10.56 -5.61
C ASN A 285 19.09 10.39 -5.68
N ARG A 286 19.74 10.14 -4.52
CA ARG A 286 21.18 9.93 -4.47
C ARG A 286 21.57 8.59 -5.07
N VAL A 287 20.80 7.54 -4.80
CA VAL A 287 21.01 6.22 -5.41
C VAL A 287 20.75 6.28 -6.91
N ALA A 288 19.70 6.96 -7.35
CA ALA A 288 19.37 7.12 -8.77
C ALA A 288 20.48 7.86 -9.56
N LYS A 289 21.08 8.92 -8.99
CA LYS A 289 22.21 9.63 -9.62
C LYS A 289 23.48 8.78 -9.76
N LEU A 290 23.65 7.78 -8.90
CA LEU A 290 24.79 6.86 -8.92
C LEU A 290 24.47 5.57 -9.68
N ALA A 291 23.28 5.47 -10.30
CA ALA A 291 22.94 4.35 -11.18
C ALA A 291 23.91 4.39 -12.38
N GLY A 292 24.71 3.33 -12.53
CA GLY A 292 25.80 3.27 -13.52
C GLY A 292 27.21 3.48 -12.96
N GLN A 293 27.38 3.79 -11.67
CA GLN A 293 28.69 3.91 -11.04
C GLN A 293 28.89 2.80 -10.00
N GLU A 294 29.32 1.60 -10.43
CA GLU A 294 29.31 0.39 -9.59
C GLU A 294 29.97 0.62 -8.23
N LYS A 295 31.22 1.12 -8.21
CA LYS A 295 32.00 1.32 -6.99
C LYS A 295 31.34 2.30 -6.01
N ASN A 296 30.88 3.44 -6.51
CA ASN A 296 30.24 4.48 -5.69
C ASN A 296 28.88 4.01 -5.16
N LEU A 297 28.14 3.29 -5.98
CA LEU A 297 26.84 2.74 -5.65
C LEU A 297 26.93 1.64 -4.58
N LYS A 298 27.90 0.73 -4.72
CA LYS A 298 28.21 -0.32 -3.75
C LYS A 298 28.66 0.27 -2.41
N SER A 299 29.55 1.26 -2.44
CA SER A 299 30.01 2.00 -1.26
C SER A 299 28.86 2.69 -0.53
N LEU A 300 27.97 3.37 -1.27
CA LEU A 300 26.80 4.02 -0.67
C LEU A 300 25.85 3.02 -0.01
N LEU A 301 25.49 1.94 -0.70
CA LEU A 301 24.60 0.92 -0.15
C LEU A 301 25.21 0.25 1.10
N PHE A 302 26.50 -0.03 1.08
CA PHE A 302 27.22 -0.57 2.23
C PHE A 302 27.19 0.40 3.42
N ARG A 303 27.50 1.68 3.22
CA ARG A 303 27.45 2.70 4.27
C ARG A 303 26.03 2.88 4.83
N LEU A 304 25.02 2.86 3.96
CA LEU A 304 23.62 2.92 4.40
C LEU A 304 23.30 1.74 5.32
N LYS A 305 23.60 0.51 4.90
CA LYS A 305 23.36 -0.68 5.73
C LYS A 305 24.15 -0.68 7.04
N LEU A 306 25.42 -0.27 6.98
CA LEU A 306 26.31 -0.21 8.15
C LEU A 306 25.80 0.75 9.22
N ILE A 307 25.11 1.83 8.82
CA ILE A 307 24.56 2.81 9.75
C ILE A 307 23.14 2.41 10.18
N THR A 308 22.26 2.08 9.24
CA THR A 308 20.82 1.98 9.51
C THR A 308 20.42 0.66 10.15
N VAL A 309 21.10 -0.45 9.82
CA VAL A 309 20.76 -1.76 10.37
C VAL A 309 21.09 -1.84 11.86
N PRO A 310 22.29 -1.44 12.35
CA PRO A 310 22.57 -1.46 13.79
C PRO A 310 21.66 -0.55 14.60
N ILE A 311 21.35 0.66 14.09
CA ILE A 311 20.38 1.57 14.72
C ILE A 311 19.01 0.88 14.84
N TYR A 312 18.56 0.24 13.76
CA TYR A 312 17.30 -0.48 13.78
C TYR A 312 17.30 -1.67 14.75
N VAL A 313 18.42 -2.41 14.86
CA VAL A 313 18.55 -3.51 15.82
C VAL A 313 18.39 -2.98 17.25
N ILE A 314 19.00 -1.84 17.59
CA ILE A 314 18.81 -1.21 18.92
C ILE A 314 17.33 -0.88 19.16
N ILE A 315 16.65 -0.32 18.16
CA ILE A 315 15.20 -0.04 18.23
C ILE A 315 14.42 -1.34 18.46
N ALA A 316 14.68 -2.38 17.67
CA ALA A 316 14.00 -3.67 17.77
C ALA A 316 14.23 -4.34 19.13
N VAL A 317 15.45 -4.28 19.67
CA VAL A 317 15.78 -4.77 21.01
C VAL A 317 14.99 -4.02 22.08
N GLY A 318 14.90 -2.69 21.98
CA GLY A 318 14.04 -1.89 22.86
C GLY A 318 12.57 -2.34 22.79
N PHE A 319 12.00 -2.43 21.59
CA PHE A 319 10.64 -2.91 21.41
C PHE A 319 10.42 -4.34 21.93
N TYR A 320 11.42 -5.22 21.83
CA TYR A 320 11.34 -6.61 22.30
C TYR A 320 11.22 -6.69 23.83
N PHE A 321 12.06 -5.95 24.55
CA PHE A 321 12.05 -5.95 26.02
C PHE A 321 10.85 -5.20 26.59
N PHE A 322 10.44 -4.10 25.98
CA PHE A 322 9.28 -3.32 26.40
C PHE A 322 7.96 -3.77 25.74
N ALA A 323 7.93 -4.91 25.05
CA ALA A 323 6.77 -5.36 24.29
C ALA A 323 5.48 -5.42 25.12
N GLU A 324 5.58 -5.93 26.35
CA GLU A 324 4.45 -6.03 27.28
C GLU A 324 3.91 -4.65 27.67
N SER A 325 4.79 -3.75 28.14
CA SER A 325 4.42 -2.37 28.49
C SER A 325 3.84 -1.59 27.31
N ILE A 326 4.39 -1.79 26.11
CA ILE A 326 3.90 -1.19 24.86
C ILE A 326 2.48 -1.68 24.58
N VAL A 327 2.21 -2.97 24.69
CA VAL A 327 0.89 -3.56 24.43
C VAL A 327 -0.16 -3.04 25.42
N THR A 328 0.15 -3.09 26.73
CA THR A 328 -0.74 -2.57 27.78
C THR A 328 -1.05 -1.09 27.59
N TYR A 329 -0.02 -0.26 27.36
CA TYR A 329 -0.21 1.19 27.30
C TYR A 329 -0.93 1.65 26.02
N ILE A 330 -0.55 1.07 24.88
CA ILE A 330 -1.07 1.48 23.57
C ILE A 330 -2.43 0.84 23.28
N PHE A 331 -2.56 -0.47 23.48
CA PHE A 331 -3.74 -1.23 23.07
C PHE A 331 -4.69 -1.51 24.22
N SER A 332 -4.24 -2.20 25.29
CA SER A 332 -4.94 -2.57 26.52
C SER A 332 -4.37 -3.89 27.05
N ASP A 333 -4.57 -4.19 28.34
CA ASP A 333 -4.23 -5.48 28.95
C ASP A 333 -4.96 -6.66 28.30
N LEU A 334 -6.09 -6.41 27.63
CA LEU A 334 -6.83 -7.41 26.84
C LEU A 334 -6.00 -8.05 25.72
N TYR A 335 -4.84 -7.47 25.37
CA TYR A 335 -3.97 -7.91 24.28
C TYR A 335 -2.66 -8.55 24.76
N LEU A 336 -2.48 -8.79 26.06
CA LEU A 336 -1.24 -9.36 26.62
C LEU A 336 -0.86 -10.72 26.01
N ASP A 337 -1.86 -11.54 25.67
CA ASP A 337 -1.63 -12.84 25.02
C ASP A 337 -1.00 -12.73 23.62
N ALA A 338 -1.04 -11.53 23.00
CA ALA A 338 -0.36 -11.27 21.74
C ALA A 338 1.15 -10.99 21.91
N VAL A 339 1.66 -10.79 23.12
CA VAL A 339 3.07 -10.41 23.35
C VAL A 339 4.07 -11.42 22.79
N PRO A 340 3.92 -12.75 22.99
CA PRO A 340 4.84 -13.75 22.41
C PRO A 340 4.86 -13.67 20.87
N LEU A 341 3.68 -13.50 20.26
CA LEU A 341 3.52 -13.30 18.82
C LEU A 341 4.27 -12.03 18.35
N ILE A 342 4.04 -10.90 19.02
CA ILE A 342 4.66 -9.60 18.71
C ILE A 342 6.19 -9.68 18.80
N LYS A 343 6.73 -10.36 19.81
CA LYS A 343 8.18 -10.57 19.97
C LYS A 343 8.80 -11.26 18.74
N ILE A 344 8.13 -12.26 18.15
CA ILE A 344 8.62 -12.92 16.93
C ILE A 344 8.50 -11.99 15.71
N PHE A 345 7.44 -11.20 15.61
CA PHE A 345 7.29 -10.19 14.56
C PHE A 345 8.38 -9.11 14.63
N ILE A 346 8.80 -8.69 15.84
CA ILE A 346 9.90 -7.74 16.05
C ILE A 346 11.24 -8.32 15.56
N ILE A 347 11.48 -9.62 15.76
CA ILE A 347 12.68 -10.27 15.20
C ILE A 347 12.59 -10.30 13.67
N SER A 348 11.44 -10.68 13.13
CA SER A 348 11.16 -10.71 11.69
C SER A 348 11.36 -9.34 11.03
N SER A 349 11.06 -8.26 11.77
CA SER A 349 11.16 -6.90 11.23
C SER A 349 12.59 -6.44 11.00
N VAL A 350 13.58 -7.01 11.70
CA VAL A 350 15.01 -6.77 11.43
C VAL A 350 15.37 -7.23 10.02
N PHE A 351 14.99 -8.46 9.67
CA PHE A 351 15.21 -9.02 8.33
C PHE A 351 14.41 -8.26 7.28
N LEU A 352 13.15 -7.93 7.58
CA LEU A 352 12.33 -7.12 6.68
C LEU A 352 13.00 -5.77 6.37
N ASN A 353 13.46 -5.03 7.38
CA ASN A 353 14.07 -3.71 7.18
C ASN A 353 15.36 -3.81 6.34
N TYR A 354 16.18 -4.86 6.54
CA TYR A 354 17.31 -5.13 5.65
C TYR A 354 16.87 -5.30 4.18
N THR A 355 15.85 -6.14 3.95
CA THR A 355 15.36 -6.42 2.59
C THR A 355 14.72 -5.19 1.93
N GLN A 356 14.07 -4.32 2.70
CA GLN A 356 13.46 -3.09 2.17
C GLN A 356 14.50 -2.04 1.74
N LEU A 357 15.69 -2.03 2.34
CA LEU A 357 16.80 -1.20 1.85
C LEU A 357 17.22 -1.65 0.44
N ASN A 358 17.35 -2.96 0.24
CA ASN A 358 17.63 -3.54 -1.08
C ASN A 358 16.48 -3.25 -2.07
N GLY A 359 15.23 -3.34 -1.62
CA GLY A 359 14.06 -2.98 -2.44
C GLY A 359 14.04 -1.51 -2.88
N GLY A 360 14.38 -0.59 -1.98
CA GLY A 360 14.53 0.84 -2.30
C GLY A 360 15.66 1.09 -3.31
N PHE A 361 16.76 0.37 -3.14
CA PHE A 361 17.89 0.37 -4.07
C PHE A 361 17.52 -0.12 -5.48
N TRP A 362 16.81 -1.25 -5.59
CA TRP A 362 16.33 -1.76 -6.88
C TRP A 362 15.34 -0.81 -7.54
N SER A 363 14.51 -0.15 -6.74
CA SER A 363 13.54 0.83 -7.23
C SER A 363 14.24 2.06 -7.79
N ALA A 364 15.28 2.57 -7.11
CA ALA A 364 16.06 3.73 -7.53
C ALA A 364 16.93 3.44 -8.77
N THR A 365 17.35 2.18 -8.97
CA THR A 365 18.10 1.76 -10.16
C THR A 365 17.20 1.29 -11.31
N GLY A 366 15.86 1.37 -11.16
CA GLY A 366 14.90 1.06 -12.22
C GLY A 366 14.67 -0.43 -12.49
N ASN A 367 15.19 -1.36 -11.67
CA ASN A 367 15.07 -2.80 -11.93
C ASN A 367 13.77 -3.40 -11.36
N VAL A 368 12.64 -3.04 -11.99
CA VAL A 368 11.29 -3.50 -11.60
C VAL A 368 11.12 -5.02 -11.75
N LYS A 369 11.82 -5.66 -12.72
CA LYS A 369 11.76 -7.12 -12.92
C LYS A 369 12.32 -7.89 -11.74
N LEU A 370 13.44 -7.41 -11.17
CA LEU A 370 14.08 -8.04 -10.02
C LEU A 370 13.19 -7.92 -8.76
N ILE A 371 12.57 -6.75 -8.55
CA ILE A 371 11.58 -6.52 -7.50
C ILE A 371 10.43 -7.53 -7.61
N SER A 372 9.85 -7.68 -8.80
CA SER A 372 8.74 -8.61 -9.03
C SER A 372 9.14 -10.06 -8.75
N LYS A 373 10.29 -10.52 -9.28
CA LYS A 373 10.79 -11.88 -9.04
C LYS A 373 10.99 -12.17 -7.55
N TYR A 374 11.56 -11.23 -6.82
CA TYR A 374 11.78 -11.33 -5.38
C TYR A 374 10.46 -11.50 -4.62
N TYR A 375 9.51 -10.60 -4.81
CA TYR A 375 8.24 -10.63 -4.07
C TYR A 375 7.37 -11.83 -4.43
N THR A 376 7.33 -12.26 -5.69
CA THR A 376 6.59 -13.47 -6.09
C THR A 376 7.16 -14.72 -5.40
N THR A 377 8.49 -14.87 -5.40
CA THR A 377 9.15 -16.03 -4.78
C THR A 377 8.87 -16.09 -3.27
N LEU A 378 9.02 -14.97 -2.57
CA LEU A 378 8.77 -14.91 -1.13
C LEU A 378 7.30 -15.06 -0.75
N SER A 379 6.40 -14.59 -1.61
CA SER A 379 4.96 -14.77 -1.40
C SER A 379 4.56 -16.24 -1.40
N LEU A 380 5.12 -17.03 -2.31
CA LEU A 380 4.89 -18.47 -2.36
C LEU A 380 5.44 -19.17 -1.10
N ILE A 381 6.69 -18.87 -0.73
CA ILE A 381 7.32 -19.40 0.49
C ILE A 381 6.47 -19.04 1.72
N TYR A 382 6.01 -17.79 1.81
CA TYR A 382 5.19 -17.32 2.93
C TYR A 382 3.85 -18.06 3.02
N ILE A 383 3.10 -18.17 1.91
CA ILE A 383 1.79 -18.84 1.94
C ILE A 383 1.93 -20.32 2.32
N ILE A 384 2.92 -21.02 1.76
CA ILE A 384 3.16 -22.43 2.08
C ILE A 384 3.53 -22.58 3.56
N ALA A 385 4.48 -21.78 4.04
CA ALA A 385 4.89 -21.80 5.45
C ALA A 385 3.74 -21.42 6.39
N LEU A 386 2.90 -20.47 6.00
CA LEU A 386 1.77 -20.00 6.78
C LEU A 386 0.74 -21.12 6.99
N VAL A 387 0.33 -21.81 5.92
CA VAL A 387 -0.65 -22.90 6.03
C VAL A 387 -0.10 -24.03 6.88
N ILE A 388 1.15 -24.45 6.65
CA ILE A 388 1.77 -25.54 7.40
C ILE A 388 1.95 -25.14 8.88
N PHE A 389 2.54 -23.99 9.16
CA PHE A 389 2.88 -23.62 10.54
C PHE A 389 1.65 -23.26 11.37
N VAL A 390 0.61 -22.68 10.78
CA VAL A 390 -0.65 -22.42 11.51
C VAL A 390 -1.33 -23.72 11.93
N GLN A 391 -1.24 -24.79 11.11
CA GLN A 391 -1.76 -26.11 11.48
C GLN A 391 -1.02 -26.72 12.68
N PHE A 392 0.31 -26.59 12.75
CA PHE A 392 1.12 -27.22 13.81
C PHE A 392 1.30 -26.37 15.07
N TYR A 393 1.39 -25.04 14.92
CA TYR A 393 1.75 -24.11 16.00
C TYR A 393 0.66 -23.08 16.32
N GLY A 394 -0.53 -23.22 15.73
CA GLY A 394 -1.64 -22.28 15.92
C GLY A 394 -1.27 -20.86 15.51
N LEU A 395 -1.65 -19.87 16.33
CA LEU A 395 -1.39 -18.46 16.08
C LEU A 395 0.11 -18.11 15.94
N LEU A 396 0.97 -18.75 16.74
CA LEU A 396 2.43 -18.54 16.64
C LEU A 396 2.98 -19.02 15.28
N GLY A 397 2.29 -19.95 14.62
CA GLY A 397 2.63 -20.40 13.27
C GLY A 397 2.67 -19.27 12.25
N ALA A 398 1.78 -18.28 12.35
CA ALA A 398 1.79 -17.10 11.49
C ALA A 398 3.04 -16.22 11.69
N ALA A 399 3.48 -16.09 12.94
CA ALA A 399 4.74 -15.42 13.29
C ALA A 399 5.94 -16.14 12.68
N TYR A 400 6.02 -17.47 12.87
CA TYR A 400 7.12 -18.27 12.35
C TYR A 400 7.16 -18.28 10.81
N ALA A 401 5.99 -18.25 10.14
CA ALA A 401 5.92 -18.14 8.70
C ALA A 401 6.49 -16.80 8.21
N THR A 402 6.17 -15.71 8.93
CA THR A 402 6.73 -14.39 8.65
C THR A 402 8.24 -14.36 8.89
N LEU A 403 8.71 -14.94 10.00
CA LEU A 403 10.12 -15.04 10.34
C LEU A 403 10.91 -15.80 9.28
N LEU A 404 10.43 -16.97 8.88
CA LEU A 404 11.06 -17.80 7.85
C LEU A 404 11.10 -17.08 6.50
N SER A 405 9.97 -16.50 6.07
CA SER A 405 9.90 -15.78 4.79
C SER A 405 10.82 -14.56 4.75
N THR A 406 10.87 -13.78 5.84
CA THR A 406 11.75 -12.59 5.91
C THR A 406 13.21 -12.96 6.02
N PHE A 407 13.57 -14.02 6.74
CA PHE A 407 14.92 -14.55 6.82
C PHE A 407 15.43 -15.05 5.46
N LEU A 408 14.63 -15.87 4.77
CA LEU A 408 14.96 -16.31 3.40
C LEU A 408 14.99 -15.12 2.43
N GLY A 409 14.12 -14.13 2.65
CA GLY A 409 14.12 -12.87 1.94
C GLY A 409 15.41 -12.09 2.09
N LEU A 410 15.99 -12.04 3.29
CA LEU A 410 17.30 -11.42 3.51
C LEU A 410 18.36 -12.06 2.60
N ILE A 411 18.46 -13.39 2.62
CA ILE A 411 19.45 -14.15 1.83
C ILE A 411 19.24 -13.89 0.33
N LEU A 412 18.00 -14.07 -0.15
CA LEU A 412 17.66 -13.89 -1.56
C LEU A 412 17.91 -12.44 -2.02
N SER A 413 17.54 -11.46 -1.19
CA SER A 413 17.74 -10.05 -1.52
C SER A 413 19.22 -9.67 -1.61
N ASP A 414 20.08 -10.24 -0.76
CA ASP A 414 21.51 -9.97 -0.81
C ASP A 414 22.15 -10.55 -2.07
N ILE A 415 21.82 -11.80 -2.40
CA ILE A 415 22.28 -12.47 -3.63
C ILE A 415 21.86 -11.69 -4.87
N LEU A 416 20.58 -11.31 -4.96
CA LEU A 416 20.05 -10.56 -6.10
C LEU A 416 20.70 -9.18 -6.22
N THR A 417 20.94 -8.49 -5.09
CA THR A 417 21.59 -7.18 -5.09
C THR A 417 23.03 -7.26 -5.56
N ARG A 418 23.80 -8.25 -5.10
CA ARG A 418 25.19 -8.45 -5.55
C ARG A 418 25.26 -8.76 -7.04
N LYS A 419 24.39 -9.65 -7.53
CA LYS A 419 24.29 -9.95 -8.96
C LYS A 419 23.94 -8.71 -9.78
N HIS A 420 22.97 -7.91 -9.33
CA HIS A 420 22.58 -6.68 -10.01
C HIS A 420 23.72 -5.68 -10.09
N ILE A 421 24.43 -5.44 -8.98
CA ILE A 421 25.58 -4.53 -8.95
C ILE A 421 26.67 -5.00 -9.93
N ALA A 422 27.00 -6.29 -9.96
CA ALA A 422 28.02 -6.85 -10.86
C ALA A 422 27.64 -6.80 -12.35
N THR A 423 26.35 -6.63 -12.67
CA THR A 423 25.88 -6.48 -14.06
C THR A 423 25.79 -5.03 -14.52
N ILE A 424 26.12 -4.05 -13.66
CA ILE A 424 26.20 -2.64 -14.04
C ILE A 424 27.52 -2.46 -14.80
N PRO A 425 27.50 -2.10 -16.10
CA PRO A 425 28.73 -1.87 -16.85
C PRO A 425 29.54 -0.73 -16.20
N ASP A 426 30.80 -0.99 -15.90
CA ASP A 426 31.78 0.02 -15.47
C ASP A 426 32.29 0.74 -16.73
N GLU A 427 31.44 1.51 -17.43
CA GLU A 427 31.91 2.55 -18.37
C GLU A 427 30.82 3.53 -18.84
N MET A 428 31.29 4.74 -19.16
CA MET A 428 30.59 6.00 -19.33
C MET A 428 29.47 6.01 -20.39
N GLN A 429 28.28 6.49 -20.02
CA GLN A 429 27.66 7.70 -20.60
C GLN A 429 26.34 8.01 -19.88
N TYR A 430 26.36 9.06 -19.07
CA TYR A 430 25.16 9.75 -18.61
C TYR A 430 24.62 10.57 -19.79
N ASN A 431 24.07 9.91 -20.80
CA ASN A 431 23.33 10.51 -21.91
C ASN A 431 22.39 9.43 -22.45
N THR A 432 21.15 9.38 -21.96
CA THR A 432 19.95 8.85 -22.68
C THR A 432 18.72 8.70 -21.77
N VAL A 433 18.43 9.64 -20.87
CA VAL A 433 17.03 9.82 -20.37
C VAL A 433 16.62 11.30 -20.18
N ILE A 434 17.50 12.27 -20.45
CA ILE A 434 17.14 13.70 -20.39
C ILE A 434 17.41 14.44 -21.72
N SER A 435 18.17 13.87 -22.67
CA SER A 435 18.57 14.59 -23.90
C SER A 435 17.79 14.23 -25.18
N SER A 436 16.70 13.45 -25.12
CA SER A 436 15.92 13.18 -26.34
C SER A 436 14.77 14.17 -26.59
N ASN A 437 14.61 15.22 -25.78
CA ASN A 437 13.59 16.25 -25.99
C ASN A 437 14.12 17.70 -26.06
N GLU A 438 15.44 17.93 -26.03
CA GLU A 438 15.99 19.30 -26.12
C GLU A 438 16.59 19.67 -27.50
N ASN A 439 16.67 18.73 -28.45
CA ASN A 439 17.27 18.99 -29.77
C ASN A 439 16.31 18.95 -30.97
N GLU A 440 14.99 18.90 -30.77
CA GLU A 440 14.00 19.03 -31.86
C GLU A 440 13.20 20.35 -31.85
N LEU A 441 13.61 21.35 -31.08
CA LEU A 441 12.93 22.67 -31.03
C LEU A 441 13.81 23.87 -31.40
N ILE A 442 14.87 23.66 -32.19
CA ILE A 442 15.59 24.76 -32.84
C ILE A 442 15.91 24.38 -34.29
N VAL A 443 14.88 24.44 -35.16
CA VAL A 443 14.90 25.07 -36.49
C VAL A 443 13.51 25.62 -36.76
#